data_AF-A0A821SG61-F1
#
_entry.id   AF-A0A821SG61-F1
#
_cell.length_a   1.000
_cell.length_b   1.000
_cell.length_c   1.000
_cell.angle_alpha   90.00
_cell.angle_beta   90.00
_cell.angle_gamma   90.00
#
_symmetry.space_group_name_H-M   'P 1'
#
loop_
_entity.id
_entity.type
_entity.pdbx_description
1 polymer ?
#
loop_
_entity_poly.entity_id
_entity_poly.type
_entity_poly.pdbx_seq_one_letter_code
_entity_poly.pdbx_strand_id
1 'polypeptide(L)'
;MTEHIDNNRLNSDLRYRFEYLSKFLNFTSDDVNMLNALAPILFPRIPVITDTVYRKLFSFDITKHYFIIRNQNFDKFSANQENNLTVSSAQMMFRKDMLSIYLKRVLTQREWNDTFLQYLSQIGKMHTNQSGLTSI
;
A
#
# COMPACT_ATOMS: atom_id res chain seq x y z
N MET A 1 32.07 6.95 -10.57
CA MET A 1 31.90 8.27 -9.92
C MET A 1 30.78 8.14 -8.91
N THR A 2 30.94 8.70 -7.71
CA THR A 2 29.90 8.69 -6.68
C THR A 2 28.95 9.87 -6.91
N GLU A 3 27.66 9.61 -7.01
CA GLU A 3 26.63 10.66 -7.06
C GLU A 3 26.42 11.24 -5.65
N HIS A 4 26.39 12.57 -5.52
CA HIS A 4 26.04 13.22 -4.26
C HIS A 4 24.52 13.25 -4.09
N ILE A 5 24.03 12.82 -2.92
CA ILE A 5 22.62 12.85 -2.55
C ILE A 5 22.42 13.77 -1.34
N ASP A 6 21.49 14.72 -1.46
CA ASP A 6 21.13 15.66 -0.40
C ASP A 6 20.15 15.01 0.59
N ASN A 7 20.64 14.75 1.80
CA ASN A 7 19.86 14.10 2.86
C ASN A 7 18.63 14.91 3.31
N ASN A 8 18.67 16.23 3.24
CA ASN A 8 17.52 17.06 3.62
C ASN A 8 16.42 16.96 2.56
N ARG A 9 16.79 17.03 1.29
CA ARG A 9 15.84 16.89 0.17
C ARG A 9 15.22 15.52 0.10
N LEU A 10 15.92 14.46 0.50
CA LEU A 10 15.29 13.14 0.64
C LEU A 10 14.07 13.22 1.56
N ASN A 11 14.07 14.02 2.62
CA ASN A 11 12.98 14.09 3.58
C ASN A 11 11.89 15.11 3.21
N SER A 12 12.25 16.21 2.53
CA SER A 12 11.33 17.32 2.23
C SER A 12 10.81 17.39 0.79
N ASP A 13 11.49 16.78 -0.17
CA ASP A 13 11.17 16.85 -1.60
C ASP A 13 10.80 15.44 -2.12
N LEU A 14 9.50 15.25 -2.37
CA LEU A 14 8.94 13.97 -2.81
C LEU A 14 9.48 13.56 -4.18
N ARG A 15 9.62 14.51 -5.11
CA ARG A 15 10.12 14.25 -6.47
C ARG A 15 11.58 13.84 -6.40
N TYR A 16 12.40 14.57 -5.63
CA TYR A 16 13.80 14.24 -5.42
C TYR A 16 13.99 12.84 -4.81
N ARG A 17 13.22 12.51 -3.77
CA ARG A 17 13.23 11.17 -3.15
C ARG A 17 12.89 10.08 -4.16
N PHE A 18 11.85 10.30 -4.96
CA PHE A 18 11.43 9.33 -5.97
C PHE A 18 12.49 9.15 -7.07
N GLU A 19 13.09 10.23 -7.56
CA GLU A 19 14.16 10.17 -8.57
C GLU A 19 15.38 9.41 -8.06
N TYR A 20 15.82 9.69 -6.83
CA TYR A 20 16.91 8.95 -6.20
C TYR A 20 16.58 7.45 -6.08
N LEU A 21 15.40 7.10 -5.53
CA LEU A 21 15.01 5.70 -5.37
C LEU A 21 14.85 4.99 -6.71
N SER A 22 14.37 5.68 -7.74
CA SER A 22 14.20 5.11 -9.07
C SER A 22 15.56 4.78 -9.69
N LYS A 23 16.52 5.70 -9.61
CA LYS A 23 17.91 5.43 -10.02
C LYS A 23 18.53 4.29 -9.21
N PHE A 24 18.37 4.30 -7.88
CA PHE A 24 18.95 3.31 -6.99
C PHE A 24 18.42 1.88 -7.26
N LEU A 25 17.14 1.75 -7.58
CA LEU A 25 16.49 0.46 -7.88
C LEU A 25 16.57 0.07 -9.36
N ASN A 26 17.16 0.91 -10.22
CA ASN A 26 17.05 0.81 -11.68
C ASN A 26 15.59 0.74 -12.17
N PHE A 27 14.69 1.47 -11.51
CA PHE A 27 13.29 1.61 -11.93
C PHE A 27 13.19 2.70 -13.00
N THR A 28 12.67 2.33 -14.16
CA THR A 28 12.66 3.14 -15.39
C THR A 28 11.25 3.25 -15.97
N SER A 29 11.11 4.00 -17.07
CA SER A 29 9.86 4.02 -17.84
C SER A 29 9.47 2.64 -18.38
N ASP A 30 10.43 1.76 -18.63
CA ASP A 30 10.15 0.42 -19.14
C ASP A 30 9.44 -0.44 -18.10
N ASP A 31 9.75 -0.26 -16.81
CA ASP A 31 9.04 -0.92 -15.72
C ASP A 31 7.59 -0.43 -15.62
N VAL A 32 7.35 0.87 -15.80
CA VAL A 32 5.99 1.44 -15.84
C VAL A 32 5.20 0.87 -17.02
N ASN A 33 5.82 0.81 -18.21
CA ASN A 33 5.23 0.21 -19.40
C ASN A 33 4.90 -1.28 -19.18
N MET A 34 5.80 -2.01 -18.53
CA MET A 34 5.60 -3.42 -18.20
C MET A 34 4.45 -3.61 -17.21
N LEU A 35 4.35 -2.78 -16.17
CA LEU A 35 3.21 -2.79 -15.24
C LEU A 35 1.88 -2.57 -15.99
N ASN A 36 1.84 -1.63 -16.93
CA ASN A 36 0.66 -1.37 -17.75
C ASN A 36 0.32 -2.53 -18.69
N ALA A 37 1.33 -3.17 -19.29
CA ALA A 37 1.15 -4.34 -20.14
C ALA A 37 0.64 -5.57 -19.35
N LEU A 38 1.05 -5.72 -18.10
CA LEU A 38 0.61 -6.78 -17.19
C LEU A 38 -0.79 -6.51 -16.60
N ALA A 39 -1.26 -5.27 -16.58
CA ALA A 39 -2.55 -4.89 -16.02
C ALA A 39 -3.73 -5.80 -16.48
N PRO A 40 -3.99 -6.00 -17.79
CA PRO A 40 -5.09 -6.86 -18.24
C PRO A 40 -4.94 -8.33 -17.80
N ILE A 41 -3.71 -8.82 -17.61
CA ILE A 41 -3.44 -10.19 -17.16
C ILE A 41 -3.71 -10.32 -15.65
N LEU A 42 -3.29 -9.32 -14.87
CA LEU A 42 -3.41 -9.34 -13.42
C LEU A 42 -4.81 -8.96 -12.92
N PHE A 43 -5.55 -8.15 -13.66
CA PHE A 43 -6.87 -7.65 -13.24
C PHE A 43 -7.85 -8.75 -12.80
N PRO A 44 -8.05 -9.84 -13.57
CA PRO A 44 -8.89 -10.96 -13.15
C PRO A 44 -8.35 -11.71 -11.92
N ARG A 45 -7.06 -11.57 -11.60
CA ARG A 45 -6.37 -12.26 -10.50
C ARG A 45 -6.31 -11.43 -9.22
N ILE A 46 -6.54 -10.13 -9.28
CA ILE A 46 -6.49 -9.22 -8.11
C ILE A 46 -7.33 -9.74 -6.92
N PRO A 47 -8.58 -10.23 -7.09
CA PRO A 47 -9.35 -10.75 -5.97
C PRO A 47 -8.67 -11.92 -5.23
N VAL A 48 -8.04 -12.83 -5.98
CA VAL A 48 -7.31 -13.97 -5.40
C VAL A 48 -6.01 -13.50 -4.75
N ILE A 49 -5.31 -12.54 -5.37
CA ILE A 49 -4.07 -11.96 -4.82
C ILE A 49 -4.36 -11.30 -3.46
N THR A 50 -5.38 -10.44 -3.39
CA THR A 50 -5.71 -9.74 -2.14
C THR A 50 -6.20 -10.72 -1.06
N ASP A 51 -7.05 -11.70 -1.41
CA ASP A 51 -7.46 -12.73 -0.45
C ASP A 51 -6.27 -13.52 0.10
N THR A 52 -5.34 -13.92 -0.76
CA THR A 52 -4.14 -14.68 -0.37
C THR A 52 -3.24 -13.87 0.57
N VAL A 53 -3.02 -12.58 0.29
CA VAL A 53 -2.25 -11.68 1.15
C VAL A 53 -2.87 -11.61 2.55
N TYR A 54 -4.18 -11.35 2.65
CA TYR A 54 -4.84 -11.24 3.95
C TYR A 54 -4.92 -12.57 4.70
N ARG A 55 -5.09 -13.71 4.03
CA ARG A 55 -4.98 -15.03 4.67
C ARG A 55 -3.59 -15.26 5.24
N LYS A 56 -2.54 -14.87 4.52
CA LYS A 56 -1.16 -15.00 5.02
C LYS A 56 -0.93 -14.11 6.24
N LEU A 57 -1.40 -12.87 6.22
CA LEU A 57 -1.33 -11.97 7.38
C LEU A 57 -2.18 -12.46 8.56
N PHE A 58 -3.22 -13.25 8.32
CA PHE A 58 -4.03 -13.86 9.39
C PHE A 58 -3.46 -15.19 9.88
N SER A 59 -2.44 -15.74 9.21
CA SER A 59 -1.80 -17.00 9.64
C SER A 59 -0.83 -16.84 10.81
N PHE A 60 -0.54 -15.59 11.22
CA PHE A 60 0.24 -15.26 12.41
C PHE A 60 -0.50 -14.24 13.25
N ASP A 61 -0.53 -14.46 14.56
CA ASP A 61 -1.14 -13.59 15.56
C ASP A 61 -0.57 -12.17 15.53
N ILE A 62 0.76 -12.05 15.45
CA ILE A 62 1.47 -10.76 15.45
C ILE A 62 1.06 -9.87 14.28
N THR A 63 0.79 -10.44 13.10
CA THR A 63 0.29 -9.68 11.94
C THR A 63 -1.22 -9.50 11.99
N LYS A 64 -1.97 -10.45 12.56
CA LYS A 64 -3.43 -10.33 12.74
C LYS A 64 -3.79 -9.18 13.69
N HIS A 65 -2.99 -8.95 14.74
CA HIS A 65 -3.24 -7.96 15.79
C HIS A 65 -3.47 -6.55 15.21
N TYR A 66 -2.74 -6.18 14.16
CA TYR A 66 -2.87 -4.88 13.49
C TYR A 66 -4.22 -4.62 12.81
N PHE A 67 -5.04 -5.66 12.63
CA PHE A 67 -6.39 -5.51 12.06
C PHE A 67 -7.49 -5.40 13.12
N ILE A 68 -7.16 -5.72 14.38
CA ILE A 68 -8.04 -5.58 15.54
C ILE A 68 -8.15 -4.10 15.93
N ILE A 69 -7.07 -3.34 15.70
CA ILE A 69 -7.01 -1.91 16.03
C ILE A 69 -7.72 -1.08 14.93
N ARG A 70 -8.61 -0.23 15.43
CA ARG A 70 -9.75 0.47 14.80
C ARG A 70 -9.44 1.22 13.48
N ASN A 71 -10.31 1.04 12.48
CA ASN A 71 -10.60 2.10 11.51
C ASN A 71 -11.76 2.95 12.07
N GLN A 72 -11.63 4.28 12.13
CA GLN A 72 -12.65 5.21 12.65
C GLN A 72 -14.07 5.01 12.05
N ASN A 73 -14.18 4.51 10.81
CA ASN A 73 -15.47 4.25 10.17
C ASN A 73 -16.12 2.90 10.57
N PHE A 74 -15.41 2.07 11.34
CA PHE A 74 -15.90 0.80 11.88
C PHE A 74 -15.91 0.88 13.41
N ASP A 75 -16.71 1.81 13.94
CA ASP A 75 -16.85 2.09 15.38
C ASP A 75 -17.34 0.91 16.25
N LYS A 76 -17.60 -0.27 15.66
CA LYS A 76 -18.32 -1.37 16.33
C LYS A 76 -17.51 -2.61 16.67
N PHE A 77 -16.25 -2.74 16.25
CA PHE A 77 -15.43 -3.86 16.71
C PHE A 77 -14.68 -3.45 17.98
N SER A 78 -15.34 -3.69 19.11
CA SER A 78 -14.79 -3.51 20.45
C SER A 78 -13.64 -4.49 20.68
N ALA A 79 -12.63 -4.08 21.45
CA ALA A 79 -11.45 -4.88 21.80
C ALA A 79 -11.78 -6.27 22.40
N ASN A 80 -13.01 -6.49 22.87
CA ASN A 80 -13.51 -7.78 23.34
C ASN A 80 -13.84 -8.78 22.20
N GLN A 81 -13.57 -8.44 20.93
CA GLN A 81 -13.85 -9.28 19.75
C GLN A 81 -12.60 -9.81 19.03
N GLU A 82 -11.42 -9.82 19.66
CA GLU A 82 -10.18 -10.40 19.08
C GLU A 82 -10.41 -11.81 18.48
N ASN A 83 -11.23 -12.62 19.15
CA ASN A 83 -11.55 -13.98 18.74
C ASN A 83 -12.53 -14.06 17.55
N ASN A 84 -13.23 -12.99 17.20
CA ASN A 84 -14.28 -13.00 16.16
C ASN A 84 -13.85 -12.33 14.84
N LEU A 85 -12.67 -11.70 14.78
CA LEU A 85 -12.16 -11.14 13.53
C LEU A 85 -11.69 -12.26 12.60
N THR A 86 -12.36 -12.38 11.46
CA THR A 86 -12.04 -13.34 10.40
C THR A 86 -11.70 -12.59 9.11
N VAL A 87 -11.07 -13.27 8.16
CA VAL A 87 -10.75 -12.70 6.83
C VAL A 87 -11.99 -12.32 6.01
N SER A 88 -13.18 -12.77 6.44
CA SER A 88 -14.49 -12.45 5.85
C SER A 88 -15.26 -11.35 6.60
N SER A 89 -14.73 -10.82 7.71
CA SER A 89 -15.36 -9.71 8.42
C SER A 89 -15.45 -8.46 7.52
N ALA A 90 -16.49 -7.63 7.71
CA ALA A 90 -16.76 -6.47 6.85
C ALA A 90 -15.56 -5.49 6.73
N GLN A 91 -14.85 -5.24 7.83
CA GLN A 91 -13.63 -4.43 7.81
C GLN A 91 -12.53 -5.06 6.93
N MET A 92 -12.41 -6.38 6.92
CA MET A 92 -11.41 -7.08 6.11
C MET A 92 -11.78 -7.09 4.63
N MET A 93 -13.06 -7.20 4.29
CA MET A 93 -13.54 -7.02 2.93
C MET A 93 -13.22 -5.60 2.42
N PHE A 94 -13.53 -4.57 3.21
CA PHE A 94 -13.17 -3.19 2.88
C PHE A 94 -11.66 -3.00 2.68
N ARG A 95 -10.83 -3.57 3.56
CA ARG A 95 -9.37 -3.52 3.44
C ARG A 95 -8.85 -4.25 2.19
N LYS A 96 -9.46 -5.38 1.80
CA LYS A 96 -9.18 -6.09 0.53
C LYS A 96 -9.56 -5.26 -0.69
N ASP A 97 -10.69 -4.56 -0.64
CA ASP A 97 -11.13 -3.66 -1.72
C ASP A 97 -10.16 -2.48 -1.88
N MET A 98 -9.73 -1.88 -0.77
CA MET A 98 -8.74 -0.81 -0.81
C MET A 98 -7.40 -1.25 -1.40
N LEU A 99 -6.91 -2.44 -1.04
CA LEU A 99 -5.71 -3.02 -1.65
C LEU A 99 -5.93 -3.28 -3.16
N SER A 100 -7.11 -3.76 -3.54
CA SER A 100 -7.46 -3.99 -4.94
C SER A 100 -7.45 -2.70 -5.76
N ILE A 101 -7.99 -1.60 -5.20
CA ILE A 101 -7.96 -0.27 -5.82
C ILE A 101 -6.53 0.23 -5.97
N TYR A 102 -5.70 0.07 -4.92
CA TYR A 102 -4.29 0.45 -4.96
C TYR A 102 -3.52 -0.29 -6.06
N LEU A 103 -3.64 -1.63 -6.12
CA LEU A 103 -2.98 -2.45 -7.14
C LEU A 103 -3.43 -2.06 -8.55
N LYS A 104 -4.73 -1.90 -8.78
CA LYS A 104 -5.25 -1.44 -10.08
C LYS A 104 -4.64 -0.11 -10.48
N ARG A 105 -4.60 0.86 -9.54
CA ARG A 105 -4.07 2.20 -9.82
C ARG A 105 -2.58 2.17 -10.15
N VAL A 106 -1.78 1.40 -9.42
CA VAL A 106 -0.34 1.20 -9.73
C VAL A 106 -0.16 0.57 -11.11
N LEU A 107 -0.92 -0.48 -11.41
CA LEU A 107 -0.84 -1.20 -12.67
C LEU A 107 -1.27 -0.36 -13.88
N THR A 108 -2.18 0.60 -13.72
CA THR A 108 -2.69 1.40 -14.86
C THR A 108 -2.09 2.78 -15.00
N GLN A 109 -1.34 3.25 -14.01
CA GLN A 109 -0.72 4.56 -14.10
C GLN A 109 0.36 4.54 -15.19
N ARG A 110 0.16 5.34 -16.25
CA ARG A 110 1.10 5.45 -17.38
C ARG A 110 2.28 6.37 -17.10
N GLU A 111 2.05 7.40 -16.29
CA GLU A 111 3.07 8.36 -15.91
C GLU A 111 3.10 8.54 -14.40
N TRP A 112 4.25 8.29 -13.77
CA TRP A 112 4.44 8.50 -12.34
C TRP A 112 4.75 9.99 -12.06
N ASN A 113 3.78 10.83 -12.39
CA ASN A 113 3.80 12.28 -12.21
C ASN A 113 3.59 12.69 -10.74
N ASP A 114 3.73 13.98 -10.43
CA ASP A 114 3.68 14.47 -9.04
C ASP A 114 2.35 14.12 -8.35
N THR A 115 1.23 14.19 -9.07
CA THR A 115 -0.09 13.79 -8.55
C THR A 115 -0.11 12.31 -8.14
N PHE A 116 0.47 11.43 -8.95
CA PHE A 116 0.56 10.01 -8.62
C PHE A 116 1.54 9.75 -7.46
N LEU A 117 2.68 10.46 -7.43
CA LEU A 117 3.62 10.35 -6.32
C LEU A 117 2.99 10.84 -5.00
N GLN A 118 2.21 11.91 -5.02
CA GLN A 118 1.45 12.38 -3.85
C GLN A 118 0.46 11.32 -3.37
N TYR A 119 -0.22 10.64 -4.29
CA TYR A 119 -1.08 9.51 -3.95
C TYR A 119 -0.30 8.39 -3.24
N LEU A 120 0.83 7.94 -3.80
CA LEU A 120 1.67 6.92 -3.16
C LEU A 120 2.16 7.36 -1.78
N SER A 121 2.59 8.62 -1.66
CA SER A 121 3.02 9.23 -0.40
C SER A 121 1.89 9.21 0.64
N GLN A 122 0.67 9.55 0.24
CA GLN A 122 -0.49 9.52 1.13
C GLN A 122 -0.84 8.11 1.60
N ILE A 123 -0.77 7.11 0.71
CA ILE A 123 -0.94 5.69 1.09
C ILE A 123 0.14 5.27 2.09
N GLY A 124 1.40 5.66 1.86
CA GLY A 124 2.50 5.41 2.80
C GLY A 124 2.25 6.03 4.17
N LYS A 125 1.84 7.31 4.21
CA LYS A 125 1.54 8.02 5.47
C LYS A 125 0.42 7.35 6.28
N MET A 126 -0.59 6.76 5.63
CA MET A 126 -1.66 6.00 6.32
C MET A 126 -1.13 4.80 7.12
N HIS A 127 0.06 4.31 6.81
CA HIS A 127 0.72 3.20 7.52
C HIS A 127 1.75 3.70 8.55
N THR A 128 1.72 5.00 8.85
CA THR A 128 2.56 5.63 9.87
C THR A 128 1.68 6.32 10.90
N ASN A 129 2.27 6.70 12.03
CA ASN A 129 1.61 7.50 13.05
C ASN A 129 1.38 8.98 12.61
N GLN A 130 1.73 9.36 11.37
CA GLN A 130 1.61 10.74 10.87
C GLN A 130 0.29 11.03 10.16
N SER A 131 -0.41 9.99 9.68
CA SER A 131 -1.78 10.12 9.16
C SER A 131 -2.65 8.88 9.31
N GLY A 132 -2.10 7.78 9.85
CA GLY A 132 -2.85 6.62 10.30
C GLY A 132 -3.16 6.72 11.79
N LEU A 133 -4.35 6.26 12.19
CA LEU A 133 -4.59 5.94 13.59
C LEU A 133 -3.67 4.77 13.92
N THR A 134 -2.76 4.99 14.86
CA THR A 134 -1.87 4.03 15.53
C THR A 134 -2.12 2.58 15.07
N SER A 135 -1.43 2.20 13.99
CA SER A 135 -1.36 0.81 13.52
C SER A 135 0.10 0.33 13.59
N ILE A 136 0.85 0.83 14.59
CA ILE A 136 2.17 0.34 15.00
C ILE A 136 2.04 -0.12 16.45
#